data_AF-A0A920UK55-F1
#
_entry.id   AF-A0A920UK55-F1
#
_cell.length_a   1.000
_cell.length_b   1.000
_cell.length_c   1.000
_cell.angle_alpha   90.00
_cell.angle_beta   90.00
_cell.angle_gamma   90.00
#
_symmetry.space_group_name_H-M   'P 1'
#
loop_
_entity.id
_entity.type
_entity.pdbx_description
1 polymer ?
#
loop_
_entity_poly.entity_id
_entity_poly.type
_entity_poly.pdbx_seq_one_letter_code
_entity_poly.pdbx_strand_id
1 'polypeptide(L)' 'MGKYGLSSTDFRKCTRAISLASRFNIPIITFIDTKGHDLSYEEEIKGIGVSLGDTLLSMAELNSPSMSV' A
#
# COMPACT_ATOMS: atom_id res chain seq x y z
N MET A 1 -1.76 -13.35 -4.96
CA MET A 1 -2.30 -13.03 -3.63
C MET A 1 -2.26 -14.29 -2.79
N GLY A 2 -1.61 -14.25 -1.63
CA GLY A 2 -1.53 -15.40 -0.72
C GLY A 2 -2.90 -15.73 -0.11
N LYS A 3 -3.00 -16.91 0.51
CA LYS A 3 -4.21 -17.40 1.20
C LYS A 3 -4.77 -16.42 2.26
N TYR A 4 -3.95 -15.47 2.73
CA TYR A 4 -4.19 -14.65 3.91
C TYR A 4 -4.37 -13.14 3.65
N GLY A 5 -4.27 -12.64 2.41
CA GLY A 5 -4.43 -11.21 2.10
C GLY A 5 -3.12 -10.50 1.70
N LEU A 6 -3.10 -9.17 1.81
CA LEU A 6 -1.91 -8.34 1.54
C LEU A 6 -0.90 -8.45 2.70
N SER A 7 0.37 -8.70 2.38
CA SER A 7 1.46 -8.79 3.36
C SER A 7 2.13 -7.44 3.62
N SER A 8 2.95 -7.38 4.67
CA SER A 8 3.81 -6.22 4.95
C SER A 8 4.70 -5.81 3.76
N THR A 9 5.11 -6.78 2.94
CA THR A 9 5.94 -6.53 1.76
C THR A 9 5.13 -5.95 0.59
N ASP A 10 3.85 -6.28 0.49
CA ASP A 10 2.96 -5.73 -0.52
C ASP A 10 2.70 -4.24 -0.26
N PHE A 11 2.44 -3.86 0.99
CA PHE A 11 2.35 -2.46 1.40
C PHE A 11 3.63 -1.68 1.09
N ARG A 12 4.81 -2.20 1.48
CA ARG A 12 6.09 -1.56 1.14
C ARG A 12 6.30 -1.40 -0.37
N LYS A 13 5.75 -2.29 -1.20
CA LYS A 13 5.79 -2.13 -2.67
C LYS A 13 4.88 -0.98 -3.12
N CYS A 14 3.67 -0.90 -2.59
CA CYS A 14 2.74 0.22 -2.84
C CYS A 14 3.36 1.56 -2.43
N THR A 15 3.90 1.69 -1.22
CA THR A 15 4.59 2.91 -0.73
C THR A 15 5.62 3.43 -1.74
N ARG A 16 6.47 2.55 -2.28
CA ARG A 16 7.50 2.93 -3.26
C ARG A 16 6.90 3.40 -4.58
N ALA A 17 5.86 2.73 -5.07
CA ALA A 17 5.16 3.14 -6.28
C ALA A 17 4.50 4.51 -6.14
N ILE A 18 3.83 4.75 -5.00
CA ILE A 18 3.19 6.03 -4.67
C ILE A 18 4.23 7.16 -4.59
N SER A 19 5.34 6.92 -3.91
CA SER A 19 6.45 7.89 -3.82
C SER A 19 7.01 8.25 -5.19
N LEU A 20 7.21 7.26 -6.08
CA LEU A 20 7.65 7.52 -7.46
C LEU A 20 6.62 8.32 -8.25
N ALA A 21 5.34 7.96 -8.15
CA ALA A 21 4.26 8.69 -8.82
C ALA A 21 4.18 10.15 -8.37
N SER A 22 4.29 10.40 -7.06
CA SER A 22 4.34 11.74 -6.46
C SER A 22 5.53 12.54 -6.99
N ARG A 23 6.74 11.94 -7.05
CA ARG A 23 7.96 12.61 -7.53
C ARG A 23 7.90 13.04 -9.00
N PHE A 24 7.19 12.29 -9.84
CA PHE A 24 7.11 12.54 -11.28
C PHE A 24 5.76 13.09 -11.73
N ASN A 25 4.89 13.47 -10.78
CA ASN A 25 3.53 13.95 -11.05
C ASN A 25 2.70 12.99 -11.93
N ILE A 26 2.88 11.68 -11.75
CA ILE A 26 2.17 10.65 -12.51
C ILE A 26 0.85 10.35 -11.79
N PRO A 27 -0.32 10.41 -12.47
CA PRO A 27 -1.60 10.04 -11.87
C PRO A 27 -1.65 8.56 -11.49
N ILE A 28 -2.32 8.23 -10.39
CA ILE A 28 -2.51 6.84 -9.92
C ILE A 28 -3.96 6.41 -10.11
N ILE A 29 -4.17 5.25 -10.75
CA ILE A 29 -5.44 4.53 -10.72
C ILE A 29 -5.24 3.27 -9.88
N THR A 30 -6.04 3.13 -8.81
CA THR A 30 -5.98 2.01 -7.88
C THR A 30 -7.17 1.10 -8.08
N PHE A 31 -6.93 -0.17 -8.43
CA PHE A 31 -7.99 -1.19 -8.51
C PHE A 31 -8.08 -1.94 -7.18
N ILE A 32 -9.24 -1.89 -6.54
CA ILE A 32 -9.46 -2.48 -5.22
C ILE A 32 -10.32 -3.73 -5.35
N ASP A 33 -9.65 -4.89 -5.47
CA ASP A 33 -10.26 -6.21 -5.32
C ASP A 33 -9.43 -7.01 -4.31
N THR A 34 -9.66 -6.76 -3.03
CA THR A 34 -8.85 -7.36 -1.96
C THR A 34 -9.72 -7.95 -0.85
N LYS A 35 -9.24 -9.07 -0.29
CA LYS A 35 -9.79 -9.68 0.93
C LYS A 35 -9.34 -8.95 2.20
N GLY A 36 -8.47 -7.94 2.09
CA GLY A 36 -7.86 -7.22 3.21
C GLY A 36 -6.37 -7.53 3.38
N HIS A 37 -5.85 -7.26 4.59
CA HIS A 37 -4.46 -7.53 4.95
C HIS A 37 -4.32 -8.85 5.73
N ASP A 38 -3.12 -9.40 5.72
CA ASP A 38 -2.78 -10.63 6.44
C ASP A 38 -2.72 -10.38 7.96
N LEU A 39 -3.67 -10.96 8.68
CA LEU A 39 -3.85 -10.84 10.14
C LEU A 39 -3.07 -11.90 10.94
N SER A 40 -2.17 -12.65 10.31
CA SER A 40 -1.35 -13.64 11.00
C SER A 40 -0.37 -12.98 11.98
N TYR A 41 -0.07 -13.69 13.07
CA TYR A 41 0.90 -13.24 14.07
C TYR A 41 2.29 -13.02 13.45
N GLU A 42 2.64 -13.85 12.47
CA GLU A 42 3.89 -13.74 11.73
C GLU A 42 4.00 -12.43 10.93
N GLU A 43 2.91 -11.95 10.32
CA GLU A 43 2.93 -10.67 9.59
C GLU A 43 2.90 -9.46 10.54
N GLU A 44 2.28 -9.59 11.71
CA GLU A 44 2.36 -8.56 12.75
C GLU A 44 3.82 -8.33 13.19
N ILE A 45 4.57 -9.42 13.46
CA ILE A 45 6.00 -9.34 13.77
C ILE A 45 6.82 -8.72 12.63
N LYS A 46 6.44 -8.98 11.36
CA LYS A 46 7.11 -8.39 10.18
C LYS A 46 6.76 -6.91 9.96
N GLY A 47 5.96 -6.33 10.85
CA GLY A 47 5.63 -4.91 10.84
C GLY A 47 4.56 -4.56 9.82
N ILE A 48 3.54 -5.41 9.64
CA ILE A 48 2.43 -5.10 8.73
C ILE A 48 1.73 -3.79 9.11
N GLY A 49 1.49 -3.54 10.40
CA GLY A 49 0.90 -2.28 10.89
C GLY A 49 1.71 -1.04 10.48
N VAL A 50 3.04 -1.09 10.61
CA VAL A 50 3.94 0.00 10.19
C VAL A 50 3.86 0.20 8.68
N SER A 51 3.99 -0.87 7.90
CA SER A 51 3.97 -0.78 6.44
C SER A 51 2.63 -0.28 5.88
N LEU A 52 1.52 -0.66 6.51
CA LEU A 52 0.19 -0.14 6.20
C LEU A 52 0.11 1.36 6.50
N GLY A 53 0.58 1.78 7.68
CA GLY A 53 0.66 3.19 8.07
C GLY A 53 1.48 4.03 7.08
N ASP A 54 2.67 3.56 6.69
CA ASP A 54 3.53 4.22 5.71
C ASP A 54 2.86 4.36 4.34
N THR A 55 2.07 3.35 3.94
CA THR A 55 1.31 3.38 2.68
C THR A 55 0.20 4.43 2.74
N LEU A 56 -0.54 4.49 3.85
CA LEU A 56 -1.59 5.49 4.07
C LEU A 56 -1.02 6.91 4.09
N LEU A 57 0.10 7.12 4.78
CA LEU A 57 0.80 8.39 4.81
C LEU A 57 1.25 8.79 3.40
N SER A 58 1.84 7.87 2.64
CA SER A 58 2.29 8.14 1.26
C SER A 58 1.13 8.53 0.34
N MET A 59 -0.05 7.91 0.49
CA MET A 59 -1.25 8.31 -0.26
C MET A 59 -1.75 9.68 0.17
N ALA A 60 -1.72 10.00 1.47
CA ALA A 60 -2.14 11.30 1.98
C ALA A 60 -1.21 12.44 1.52
N GLU A 61 0.08 12.15 1.33
CA GLU A 61 1.10 13.09 0.84
C GLU A 61 1.28 13.08 -0.69
N LEU A 62 0.44 12.35 -1.43
CA LEU A 62 0.53 12.24 -2.87
C LEU A 62 0.26 13.58 -3.55
N ASN A 63 1.21 14.06 -4.37
CA ASN A 63 1.11 15.34 -5.08
C ASN A 63 0.54 15.23 -6.50
N SER A 64 0.02 14.07 -6.89
CA SER A 64 -0.59 13.82 -8.20
C SER A 64 -2.05 13.36 -8.07
N PRO A 65 -2.89 13.52 -9.12
CA PRO A 65 -4.26 13.02 -9.09
C PRO A 65 -4.30 11.52 -8.81
N SER A 66 -5.23 11.09 -7.97
CA SER A 66 -5.51 9.67 -7.75
C SER A 66 -6.99 9.35 -7.85
N MET A 67 -7.29 8.16 -8.34
CA MET A 67 -8.63 7.59 -8.39
C MET A 67 -8.56 6.13 -7.95
N SER A 68 -9.60 5.66 -7.26
CA SER A 68 -9.77 4.25 -6.96
C SER A 68 -11.06 3.73 -7.57
N VAL A 69 -11.04 2.46 -8.00
CA VAL A 69 -12.16 1.73 -8.61
C VAL A 69 -12.27 0.37 -7.96
#